data_AF-A0A641AQQ1-F1
#
_entry.id   AF-A0A641AQQ1-F1
#
_cell.length_a   1.000
_cell.length_b   1.000
_cell.length_c   1.000
_cell.angle_alpha   90.00
_cell.angle_beta   90.00
_cell.angle_gamma   90.00
#
_symmetry.space_group_name_H-M   'P 1'
#
loop_
_entity.id
_entity.type
_entity.pdbx_description
1 polymer ?
#
loop_
_entity_poly.entity_id
_entity_poly.type
_entity_poly.pdbx_seq_one_letter_code
_entity_poly.pdbx_strand_id
1 'polypeptide(L)'
;MRTLNLSRAVIASAALAVSATALTATTATAATPSGITRESVLTAAAGYRANPDNPGGPAIKAVRSILHRGCAVDIDGGELLDTTVEAIPAKAGGSADGLVAYGQIFNIVDESQRDCVVAVVASTLPDFTLSGTSTVSVQTDPGNKTVSVTTPLTGDVTVSAPITVVPPATFTGGFPAFSATGAITKTTNVPAVKVKDKKTTSEKKAAKKKYDKRIKAAKKSYKKALAKAKSSKSKKAAAKKAYVAKRATAKAKYSYAIAGYRIVKKATTSTDSRPFALSLELL
;
A
#
# COMPACT_ATOMS: atom_id res chain seq x y z
N MET A 1 32.27 41.27 -47.62
CA MET A 1 32.80 40.29 -46.64
C MET A 1 31.89 40.27 -45.41
N ARG A 2 31.02 39.26 -45.30
CA ARG A 2 30.14 39.01 -44.14
C ARG A 2 30.53 37.67 -43.55
N THR A 3 31.00 37.65 -42.31
CA THR A 3 31.28 36.44 -41.54
C THR A 3 30.25 36.35 -40.41
N LEU A 4 29.28 35.46 -40.58
CA LEU A 4 28.29 35.08 -39.57
C LEU A 4 28.90 34.00 -38.67
N ASN A 5 29.22 34.36 -37.42
CA ASN A 5 29.62 33.40 -36.40
C ASN A 5 28.38 32.68 -35.83
N LEU A 6 28.10 31.49 -36.38
CA LEU A 6 27.18 30.51 -35.78
C LEU A 6 27.70 30.07 -34.42
N SER A 7 27.08 30.58 -33.36
CA SER A 7 27.32 30.12 -32.00
C SER A 7 26.50 28.85 -31.74
N ARG A 8 27.13 27.68 -31.86
CA ARG A 8 26.58 26.38 -31.47
C ARG A 8 26.30 26.35 -29.97
N ALA A 9 25.06 26.57 -29.56
CA ALA A 9 24.58 26.28 -28.21
C ALA A 9 24.24 24.78 -28.11
N VAL A 10 25.25 23.96 -27.77
CA VAL A 10 25.04 22.59 -27.31
C VAL A 10 24.50 22.66 -25.88
N ILE A 11 23.18 22.74 -25.72
CA ILE A 11 22.53 22.52 -24.42
C ILE A 11 22.43 21.00 -24.24
N ALA A 12 23.52 20.43 -23.73
CA ALA A 12 23.57 19.03 -23.33
C ALA A 12 22.55 18.79 -22.20
N SER A 13 21.67 17.85 -22.47
CA SER A 13 20.60 17.31 -21.65
C SER A 13 21.07 17.02 -20.23
N ALA A 14 20.66 17.88 -19.29
CA ALA A 14 20.73 17.56 -17.88
C ALA A 14 19.65 16.51 -17.60
N ALA A 15 20.05 15.23 -17.60
CA ALA A 15 19.27 14.17 -16.98
C ALA A 15 19.03 14.57 -15.52
N LEU A 16 17.87 15.16 -15.28
CA LEU A 16 17.25 15.28 -13.97
C LEU A 16 17.11 13.84 -13.47
N ALA A 17 18.05 13.42 -12.61
CA ALA A 17 17.74 12.39 -11.64
C ALA A 17 16.65 13.01 -10.76
N VAL A 18 15.41 12.85 -11.20
CA VAL A 18 14.21 12.95 -10.38
C VAL A 18 14.45 11.90 -9.30
N SER A 19 15.06 12.32 -8.20
CA SER A 19 14.81 11.67 -6.92
C SER A 19 13.33 11.92 -6.68
N ALA A 20 12.50 11.02 -7.21
CA ALA A 20 11.14 10.84 -6.80
C ALA A 20 11.23 10.51 -5.31
N THR A 21 11.26 11.53 -4.47
CA THR A 21 10.46 11.47 -3.26
C THR A 21 9.04 11.37 -3.77
N ALA A 22 8.64 10.16 -4.16
CA ALA A 22 7.26 9.78 -4.04
C ALA A 22 6.95 10.14 -2.59
N LEU A 23 6.22 11.24 -2.40
CA LEU A 23 5.33 11.33 -1.27
C LEU A 23 4.43 10.12 -1.52
N THR A 24 4.81 8.96 -0.99
CA THR A 24 3.86 7.90 -0.74
C THR A 24 2.89 8.59 0.19
N ALA A 25 1.78 9.08 -0.37
CA ALA A 25 0.56 9.19 0.38
C ALA A 25 0.46 7.81 1.02
N THR A 26 0.85 7.75 2.30
CA THR A 26 0.61 6.58 3.12
C THR A 26 -0.89 6.57 3.15
N THR A 27 -1.48 5.78 2.23
CA THR A 27 -2.87 5.41 2.30
C THR A 27 -3.05 4.99 3.74
N ALA A 28 -3.92 5.71 4.45
CA ALA A 28 -4.25 5.39 5.83
C ALA A 28 -4.53 3.89 5.85
N THR A 29 -3.57 3.15 6.40
CA THR A 29 -3.61 1.70 6.35
C THR A 29 -4.69 1.37 7.35
N ALA A 30 -5.90 1.08 6.87
CA ALA A 30 -6.94 0.53 7.71
C ALA A 30 -6.32 -0.73 8.31
N ALA A 31 -5.97 -0.68 9.58
CA ALA A 31 -5.27 -1.78 10.23
C ALA A 31 -6.26 -2.95 10.24
N THR A 32 -6.00 -3.96 9.41
CA THR A 32 -6.71 -5.23 9.48
C THR A 32 -6.65 -5.72 10.93
N PRO A 33 -7.80 -6.03 11.57
CA PRO A 33 -7.82 -6.52 12.94
C PRO A 33 -6.80 -7.66 13.11
N SER A 34 -5.97 -7.56 14.14
CA SER A 34 -4.91 -8.55 14.39
C SER A 34 -5.49 -9.96 14.46
N GLY A 35 -4.91 -10.90 13.72
CA GLY A 35 -5.27 -12.32 13.76
C GLY A 35 -6.11 -12.82 12.59
N ILE A 36 -6.62 -11.95 11.70
CA ILE A 36 -7.18 -12.39 10.40
C ILE A 36 -6.01 -12.51 9.41
N THR A 37 -5.75 -13.72 8.93
CA THR A 37 -4.65 -14.01 7.99
C THR A 37 -5.16 -14.24 6.58
N ARG A 38 -4.29 -14.01 5.59
CA ARG A 38 -4.54 -14.34 4.18
C ARG A 38 -5.00 -15.79 4.02
N GLU A 39 -4.33 -16.73 4.66
CA GLU A 39 -4.62 -18.16 4.59
C GLU A 39 -5.99 -18.49 5.18
N SER A 40 -6.42 -17.81 6.25
CA SER A 40 -7.76 -18.02 6.83
C SER A 40 -8.86 -17.60 5.86
N VAL A 41 -8.70 -16.46 5.17
CA VAL A 41 -9.66 -15.98 4.17
C VAL A 41 -9.72 -16.93 2.97
N LEU A 42 -8.57 -17.35 2.44
CA LEU A 42 -8.52 -18.28 1.31
C LEU A 42 -9.10 -19.65 1.67
N THR A 43 -8.85 -20.15 2.88
CA THR A 43 -9.41 -21.42 3.38
C THR A 43 -10.92 -21.34 3.50
N ALA A 44 -11.44 -20.25 4.09
CA ALA A 44 -12.87 -20.02 4.22
C ALA A 44 -13.54 -19.92 2.84
N ALA A 45 -13.02 -19.07 1.95
CA ALA A 45 -13.61 -18.85 0.63
C ALA A 45 -13.61 -20.15 -0.21
N ALA A 46 -12.52 -20.93 -0.17
CA ALA A 46 -12.44 -22.21 -0.86
C ALA A 46 -13.41 -23.25 -0.29
N GLY A 47 -13.51 -23.37 1.04
CA GLY A 47 -14.42 -24.33 1.68
C GLY A 47 -15.89 -24.05 1.39
N TYR A 48 -16.33 -22.79 1.52
CA TYR A 48 -17.70 -22.39 1.21
C TYR A 48 -18.03 -22.47 -0.29
N ARG A 49 -17.04 -22.29 -1.19
CA ARG A 49 -17.26 -22.58 -2.62
C ARG A 49 -17.40 -24.06 -2.90
N ALA A 50 -16.65 -24.91 -2.21
CA ALA A 50 -16.65 -26.35 -2.45
C ALA A 50 -17.91 -27.02 -1.91
N ASN A 51 -18.42 -26.58 -0.76
CA ASN A 51 -19.63 -27.12 -0.14
C ASN A 51 -20.31 -26.04 0.72
N PRO A 52 -21.24 -25.25 0.16
CA PRO A 52 -21.90 -24.15 0.88
C PRO A 52 -22.64 -24.60 2.15
N ASP A 53 -23.29 -25.77 2.11
CA ASP A 53 -24.10 -26.28 3.22
C ASP A 53 -23.26 -26.97 4.30
N ASN A 54 -22.08 -27.47 3.94
CA ASN A 54 -21.14 -28.11 4.87
C ASN A 54 -19.68 -27.84 4.46
N PRO A 55 -19.18 -26.61 4.66
CA PRO A 55 -17.87 -26.16 4.16
C PRO A 55 -16.67 -26.83 4.84
N GLY A 56 -16.92 -27.70 5.82
CA GLY A 56 -15.92 -28.44 6.56
C GLY A 56 -15.32 -27.65 7.74
N GLY A 57 -14.78 -28.39 8.70
CA GLY A 57 -14.27 -27.83 9.96
C GLY A 57 -13.26 -26.68 9.81
N PRO A 58 -12.25 -26.74 8.92
CA PRO A 58 -11.29 -25.65 8.75
C PRO A 58 -11.90 -24.36 8.22
N ALA A 59 -12.84 -24.43 7.28
CA ALA A 59 -13.50 -23.25 6.69
C ALA A 59 -14.41 -22.56 7.71
N ILE A 60 -15.21 -23.33 8.46
CA ILE A 60 -16.06 -22.81 9.54
C ILE A 60 -15.21 -22.15 10.63
N LYS A 61 -14.11 -22.79 11.04
CA LYS A 61 -13.18 -22.20 12.03
C LYS A 61 -12.59 -20.88 11.54
N ALA A 62 -12.23 -20.79 10.26
CA ALA A 62 -11.72 -19.56 9.67
C ALA A 62 -12.79 -18.45 9.63
N VAL A 63 -14.04 -18.75 9.24
CA VAL A 63 -15.16 -17.79 9.26
C VAL A 63 -15.45 -17.30 10.67
N ARG A 64 -15.49 -18.19 11.67
CA ARG A 64 -15.63 -17.78 13.08
C ARG A 64 -14.52 -16.84 13.52
N SER A 65 -13.27 -17.15 13.18
CA SER A 65 -12.13 -16.29 13.51
C SER A 65 -12.24 -14.91 12.85
N ILE A 66 -12.71 -14.86 11.60
CA ILE A 66 -12.99 -13.62 10.87
C ILE A 66 -14.09 -12.82 11.58
N LEU A 67 -15.20 -13.45 11.95
CA LEU A 67 -16.33 -12.79 12.62
C LEU A 67 -15.95 -12.30 14.03
N HIS A 68 -15.29 -13.11 14.84
CA HIS A 68 -14.85 -12.69 16.19
C HIS A 68 -14.02 -11.40 16.15
N ARG A 69 -13.10 -11.29 15.18
CA ARG A 69 -12.21 -10.13 15.06
C ARG A 69 -12.85 -8.97 14.30
N GLY A 70 -13.53 -9.26 13.19
CA GLY A 70 -14.16 -8.26 12.33
C GLY A 70 -15.38 -7.59 12.96
N CYS A 71 -16.14 -8.34 13.77
CA CYS A 71 -17.32 -7.84 14.49
C CYS A 71 -17.01 -7.34 15.90
N ALA A 72 -15.72 -7.38 16.30
CA ALA A 72 -15.25 -7.02 17.63
C ALA A 72 -16.08 -7.69 18.75
N VAL A 73 -16.16 -9.02 18.72
CA VAL A 73 -16.91 -9.79 19.73
C VAL A 73 -16.21 -9.68 21.09
N ASP A 74 -16.88 -9.09 22.07
CA ASP A 74 -16.39 -8.89 23.43
C ASP A 74 -16.69 -10.10 24.33
N ILE A 75 -15.81 -11.09 24.25
CA ILE A 75 -15.93 -12.33 25.03
C ILE A 75 -15.86 -12.04 26.55
N ASP A 76 -15.07 -11.05 26.97
CA ASP A 76 -14.93 -10.68 28.38
C ASP A 76 -16.20 -9.96 28.88
N GLY A 77 -16.90 -9.25 28.00
CA GLY A 77 -18.22 -8.66 28.22
C GLY A 77 -19.40 -9.61 28.07
N GLY A 78 -19.16 -10.91 27.84
CA GLY A 78 -20.19 -11.94 27.71
C GLY A 78 -20.77 -12.12 26.30
N GLU A 79 -20.19 -11.50 25.27
CA GLU A 79 -20.60 -11.74 23.89
C GLU A 79 -20.08 -13.09 23.37
N LEU A 80 -20.97 -13.84 22.73
CA LEU A 80 -20.71 -15.11 22.09
C LEU A 80 -21.22 -15.07 20.65
N LEU A 81 -20.41 -15.57 19.72
CA LEU A 81 -20.85 -15.80 18.35
C LEU A 81 -21.70 -17.06 18.30
N ASP A 82 -22.87 -16.99 17.69
CA ASP A 82 -23.77 -18.13 17.56
C ASP A 82 -23.10 -19.33 16.86
N THR A 83 -23.65 -20.51 17.11
CA THR A 83 -23.31 -21.74 16.40
C THR A 83 -23.59 -21.63 14.90
N THR A 84 -24.53 -20.79 14.49
CA THR A 84 -24.84 -20.55 13.08
C THR A 84 -23.98 -19.39 12.54
N VAL A 85 -23.01 -19.72 11.67
CA VAL A 85 -22.20 -18.73 10.93
C VAL A 85 -22.25 -19.04 9.45
N GLU A 86 -22.41 -18.01 8.64
CA GLU A 86 -22.52 -18.15 7.19
C GLU A 86 -21.43 -17.33 6.50
N ALA A 87 -21.07 -17.77 5.32
CA ALA A 87 -20.20 -17.01 4.44
C ALA A 87 -20.60 -17.22 2.99
N ILE A 88 -20.54 -16.14 2.22
CA ILE A 88 -20.81 -16.15 0.79
C ILE A 88 -19.50 -15.77 0.11
N PRO A 89 -18.83 -16.73 -0.55
CA PRO A 89 -17.58 -16.46 -1.21
C PRO A 89 -17.79 -15.64 -2.48
N ALA A 90 -16.78 -14.83 -2.82
CA ALA A 90 -16.70 -14.24 -4.14
C ALA A 90 -16.40 -15.32 -5.19
N LYS A 91 -16.78 -15.02 -6.44
CA LYS A 91 -16.45 -15.87 -7.58
C LYS A 91 -14.93 -16.11 -7.66
N ALA A 92 -14.55 -17.37 -7.85
CA ALA A 92 -13.15 -17.75 -8.01
C ALA A 92 -12.55 -17.23 -9.33
N GLY A 93 -11.21 -17.11 -9.40
CA GLY A 93 -10.49 -16.92 -10.65
C GLY A 93 -9.62 -15.65 -10.74
N GLY A 94 -9.36 -14.98 -9.62
CA GLY A 94 -8.60 -13.73 -9.58
C GLY A 94 -7.20 -13.81 -8.95
N SER A 95 -6.50 -12.69 -9.04
CA SER A 95 -5.29 -12.41 -8.23
C SER A 95 -5.63 -12.01 -6.78
N ALA A 96 -6.93 -11.85 -6.48
CA ALA A 96 -7.47 -11.70 -5.15
C ALA A 96 -8.67 -12.64 -4.99
N ASP A 97 -9.05 -12.86 -3.75
CA ASP A 97 -10.19 -13.68 -3.35
C ASP A 97 -10.84 -13.04 -2.13
N GLY A 98 -12.05 -13.47 -1.80
CA GLY A 98 -12.77 -12.89 -0.68
C GLY A 98 -14.10 -13.57 -0.40
N LEU A 99 -14.74 -13.11 0.67
CA LEU A 99 -16.05 -13.57 1.08
C LEU A 99 -16.72 -12.48 1.91
N VAL A 100 -18.05 -12.55 2.00
CA VAL A 100 -18.82 -11.87 3.04
C VAL A 100 -19.13 -12.90 4.11
N ALA A 101 -18.79 -12.60 5.36
CA ALA A 101 -19.13 -13.42 6.52
C ALA A 101 -20.26 -12.77 7.30
N TYR A 102 -21.18 -13.61 7.78
CA TYR A 102 -22.33 -13.23 8.56
C TYR A 102 -22.42 -14.10 9.83
N GLY A 103 -22.81 -13.49 10.94
CA GLY A 103 -23.13 -14.22 12.16
C GLY A 103 -23.92 -13.38 13.15
N GLN A 104 -24.65 -14.09 14.00
CA GLN A 104 -25.40 -13.55 15.11
C GLN A 104 -24.53 -13.56 16.38
N ILE A 105 -24.55 -12.48 17.13
CA ILE A 105 -23.79 -12.32 18.37
C ILE A 105 -24.79 -12.13 19.49
N PHE A 106 -24.68 -12.96 20.53
CA PHE A 106 -25.52 -12.92 21.72
C PHE A 106 -24.69 -12.50 22.91
N ASN A 107 -25.21 -11.61 23.73
CA ASN A 107 -24.63 -11.27 25.02
C ASN A 107 -25.40 -11.99 26.13
N ILE A 108 -24.72 -12.86 26.87
CA ILE A 108 -25.35 -13.67 27.92
C ILE A 108 -25.60 -12.89 29.22
N VAL A 109 -24.99 -11.71 29.37
CA VAL A 109 -25.07 -10.89 30.59
C VAL A 109 -26.31 -10.00 30.55
N ASP A 110 -26.59 -9.38 29.41
CA ASP A 110 -27.73 -8.47 29.24
C ASP A 110 -28.83 -9.01 28.31
N GLU A 111 -28.68 -10.27 27.84
CA GLU A 111 -29.60 -10.95 26.93
C GLU A 111 -29.82 -10.22 25.59
N SER A 112 -28.91 -9.31 25.23
CA SER A 112 -28.96 -8.61 23.95
C SER A 112 -28.44 -9.46 22.81
N GLN A 113 -28.90 -9.14 21.60
CA GLN A 113 -28.46 -9.77 20.37
C GLN A 113 -28.11 -8.69 19.35
N ARG A 114 -27.09 -8.96 18.54
CA ARG A 114 -26.79 -8.17 17.34
C ARG A 114 -26.34 -9.07 16.21
N ASP A 115 -26.75 -8.71 15.01
CA ASP A 115 -26.32 -9.36 13.79
C ASP A 115 -25.12 -8.60 13.22
N CYS A 116 -24.12 -9.31 12.69
CA CYS A 116 -22.92 -8.70 12.14
C CYS A 116 -22.57 -9.26 10.76
N VAL A 117 -22.24 -8.35 9.84
CA VAL A 117 -21.71 -8.66 8.51
C VAL A 117 -20.37 -7.98 8.29
N VAL A 118 -19.40 -8.72 7.81
CA VAL A 118 -18.09 -8.21 7.38
C VAL A 118 -17.71 -8.77 6.02
N ALA A 119 -17.05 -7.97 5.20
CA ALA A 119 -16.43 -8.42 3.97
C ALA A 119 -14.91 -8.52 4.15
N VAL A 120 -14.32 -9.59 3.63
CA VAL A 120 -12.87 -9.80 3.66
C VAL A 120 -12.34 -10.06 2.27
N VAL A 121 -11.17 -9.48 1.97
CA VAL A 121 -10.46 -9.64 0.70
C VAL A 121 -9.01 -9.97 1.01
N ALA A 122 -8.47 -10.98 0.34
CA ALA A 122 -7.09 -11.41 0.48
C ALA A 122 -6.43 -11.57 -0.89
N SER A 123 -5.12 -11.33 -0.97
CA SER A 123 -4.36 -11.69 -2.18
C SER A 123 -4.20 -13.22 -2.26
N THR A 124 -4.41 -13.78 -3.45
CA THR A 124 -4.15 -15.21 -3.68
C THR A 124 -2.65 -15.52 -3.77
N LEU A 125 -1.82 -14.49 -4.03
CA LEU A 125 -0.37 -14.63 -4.17
C LEU A 125 0.36 -14.09 -2.93
N PRO A 126 1.40 -14.79 -2.43
CA PRO A 126 2.19 -14.32 -1.31
C PRO A 126 3.03 -13.08 -1.68
N ASP A 127 3.28 -12.22 -0.68
CA ASP A 127 4.02 -10.95 -0.77
C ASP A 127 3.41 -9.89 -1.70
N PHE A 128 2.18 -10.09 -2.16
CA PHE A 128 1.45 -9.06 -2.89
C PHE A 128 0.59 -8.24 -1.93
N THR A 129 0.51 -6.95 -2.23
CA THR A 129 -0.30 -5.99 -1.48
C THR A 129 -1.52 -5.58 -2.30
N LEU A 130 -2.70 -5.68 -1.68
CA LEU A 130 -3.96 -5.19 -2.18
C LEU A 130 -3.94 -3.66 -2.27
N SER A 131 -4.59 -3.16 -3.30
CA SER A 131 -4.92 -1.76 -3.52
C SER A 131 -6.27 -1.67 -4.21
N GLY A 132 -7.03 -0.60 -3.96
CA GLY A 132 -8.38 -0.42 -4.51
C GLY A 132 -9.41 -0.26 -3.41
N THR A 133 -10.64 -0.73 -3.66
CA THR A 133 -11.78 -0.56 -2.74
C THR A 133 -12.67 -1.80 -2.75
N SER A 134 -13.16 -2.19 -1.58
CA SER A 134 -14.30 -3.10 -1.43
C SER A 134 -15.52 -2.36 -0.94
N THR A 135 -16.71 -2.81 -1.34
CA THR A 135 -17.99 -2.36 -0.82
C THR A 135 -18.84 -3.57 -0.49
N VAL A 136 -19.40 -3.57 0.72
CA VAL A 136 -20.42 -4.54 1.15
C VAL A 136 -21.68 -3.77 1.53
N SER A 137 -22.84 -4.31 1.19
CA SER A 137 -24.12 -3.72 1.55
C SER A 137 -25.16 -4.78 1.87
N VAL A 138 -26.04 -4.45 2.80
CA VAL A 138 -27.12 -5.31 3.31
C VAL A 138 -28.41 -4.52 3.36
N GLN A 139 -29.54 -5.21 3.24
CA GLN A 139 -30.86 -4.62 3.45
C GLN A 139 -31.36 -4.96 4.85
N THR A 140 -31.96 -3.99 5.54
CA THR A 140 -32.49 -4.15 6.90
C THR A 140 -34.00 -3.94 6.94
N ASP A 141 -34.69 -4.73 7.77
CA ASP A 141 -36.10 -4.58 8.13
C ASP A 141 -36.21 -4.09 9.60
N PRO A 142 -37.23 -3.31 10.02
CA PRO A 142 -38.27 -2.66 9.23
C PRO A 142 -37.73 -1.59 8.28
N GLY A 143 -38.18 -1.62 7.02
CA GLY A 143 -38.10 -0.47 6.10
C GLY A 143 -37.16 -0.56 4.91
N ASN A 144 -36.67 -1.76 4.55
CA ASN A 144 -35.88 -2.02 3.33
C ASN A 144 -34.72 -1.01 3.11
N LYS A 145 -34.06 -0.59 4.20
CA LYS A 145 -32.94 0.34 4.11
C LYS A 145 -31.69 -0.41 3.70
N THR A 146 -30.99 0.10 2.69
CA THR A 146 -29.67 -0.41 2.31
C THR A 146 -28.60 0.28 3.16
N VAL A 147 -27.88 -0.50 3.96
CA VAL A 147 -26.66 -0.05 4.67
C VAL A 147 -25.46 -0.52 3.88
N SER A 148 -24.51 0.37 3.59
CA SER A 148 -23.29 0.03 2.85
C SER A 148 -22.04 0.54 3.55
N VAL A 149 -20.96 -0.23 3.42
CA VAL A 149 -19.62 0.09 3.92
C VAL A 149 -18.64 -0.05 2.77
N THR A 150 -17.91 1.02 2.47
CA THR A 150 -16.81 1.03 1.52
C THR A 150 -15.48 1.08 2.27
N THR A 151 -14.58 0.14 1.98
CA THR A 151 -13.28 0.00 2.66
C THR A 151 -12.13 0.08 1.66
N PRO A 152 -11.10 0.90 1.90
CA PRO A 152 -9.89 0.89 1.08
C PRO A 152 -9.13 -0.43 1.28
N LEU A 153 -8.70 -1.04 0.18
CA LEU A 153 -7.93 -2.28 0.22
C LEU A 153 -6.44 -1.99 0.43
N THR A 154 -5.84 -2.65 1.42
CA THR A 154 -4.42 -2.50 1.79
C THR A 154 -3.85 -3.81 2.35
N GLY A 155 -2.52 -3.93 2.40
CA GLY A 155 -1.87 -5.14 2.93
C GLY A 155 -2.13 -6.38 2.07
N ASP A 156 -1.86 -7.57 2.60
CA ASP A 156 -2.16 -8.86 1.93
C ASP A 156 -3.59 -9.35 2.21
N VAL A 157 -4.22 -8.81 3.25
CA VAL A 157 -5.62 -9.03 3.63
C VAL A 157 -6.24 -7.73 4.14
N THR A 158 -7.49 -7.47 3.76
CA THR A 158 -8.30 -6.35 4.25
C THR A 158 -9.65 -6.87 4.75
N VAL A 159 -10.13 -6.28 5.84
CA VAL A 159 -11.45 -6.56 6.44
C VAL A 159 -12.23 -5.25 6.44
N SER A 160 -13.49 -5.28 6.03
CA SER A 160 -14.35 -4.10 6.08
C SER A 160 -14.69 -3.73 7.52
N ALA A 161 -15.12 -2.48 7.73
CA ALA A 161 -15.86 -2.20 8.96
C ALA A 161 -17.11 -3.10 9.04
N PRO A 162 -17.50 -3.54 10.24
CA PRO A 162 -18.69 -4.37 10.40
C PRO A 162 -19.96 -3.55 10.17
N ILE A 163 -20.93 -4.16 9.50
CA ILE A 163 -22.31 -3.69 9.53
C ILE A 163 -22.99 -4.44 10.65
N THR A 164 -23.40 -3.72 11.69
CA THR A 164 -24.09 -4.28 12.87
C THR A 164 -25.54 -3.84 12.86
N VAL A 165 -26.46 -4.77 13.10
CA VAL A 165 -27.90 -4.51 13.24
C VAL A 165 -28.34 -5.05 14.60
N VAL A 166 -29.19 -4.30 15.30
CA VAL A 166 -29.70 -4.64 16.64
C VAL A 166 -31.23 -4.73 16.58
N PRO A 167 -31.86 -5.72 17.22
CA PRO A 167 -33.31 -5.85 17.29
C PRO A 167 -34.00 -4.55 17.75
N PRO A 168 -35.23 -4.27 17.25
CA PRO A 168 -36.08 -5.14 16.45
C PRO A 168 -35.70 -5.19 14.96
N ALA A 169 -34.64 -4.47 14.56
CA ALA A 169 -34.19 -4.54 13.19
C ALA A 169 -33.47 -5.88 12.92
N THR A 170 -33.68 -6.43 11.72
CA THR A 170 -33.02 -7.66 11.24
C THR A 170 -32.53 -7.46 9.82
N PHE A 171 -31.66 -8.33 9.35
CA PHE A 171 -31.39 -8.40 7.91
C PHE A 171 -32.63 -8.90 7.18
N THR A 172 -33.06 -8.16 6.16
CA THR A 172 -34.08 -8.64 5.23
C THR A 172 -33.48 -9.84 4.48
N GLY A 173 -34.24 -10.91 4.25
CA GLY A 173 -33.76 -12.19 3.69
C GLY A 173 -33.15 -12.16 2.27
N GLY A 174 -32.69 -11.00 1.78
CA GLY A 174 -31.83 -10.86 0.62
C GLY A 174 -30.36 -11.04 0.99
N PHE A 175 -29.61 -11.68 0.11
CA PHE A 175 -28.16 -11.85 0.26
C PHE A 175 -27.45 -10.48 0.29
N PRO A 176 -26.38 -10.31 1.09
CA PRO A 176 -25.54 -9.11 1.02
C PRO A 176 -25.06 -8.92 -0.42
N ALA A 177 -24.97 -7.67 -0.88
CA ALA A 177 -24.23 -7.37 -2.10
C ALA A 177 -22.79 -7.05 -1.74
N PHE A 178 -21.84 -7.65 -2.45
CA PHE A 178 -20.42 -7.35 -2.27
C PHE A 178 -19.71 -7.21 -3.61
N SER A 179 -18.84 -6.21 -3.66
CA SER A 179 -17.94 -5.97 -4.78
C SER A 179 -16.58 -5.51 -4.26
N ALA A 180 -15.50 -5.90 -4.93
CA ALA A 180 -14.18 -5.36 -4.68
C ALA A 180 -13.41 -5.21 -5.99
N THR A 181 -12.83 -4.04 -6.22
CA THR A 181 -12.07 -3.77 -7.45
C THR A 181 -10.75 -3.13 -7.09
N GLY A 182 -9.71 -3.47 -7.87
CA GLY A 182 -8.39 -2.99 -7.56
C GLY A 182 -7.28 -3.74 -8.26
N ALA A 183 -6.11 -3.73 -7.65
CA ALA A 183 -4.96 -4.50 -8.09
C ALA A 183 -4.17 -5.03 -6.92
N ILE A 184 -3.57 -6.20 -7.11
CA ILE A 184 -2.50 -6.66 -6.22
C ILE A 184 -1.16 -6.20 -6.79
N THR A 185 -0.26 -5.74 -5.93
CA THR A 185 1.05 -5.24 -6.35
C THR A 185 2.19 -5.83 -5.54
N LYS A 186 3.28 -6.19 -6.23
CA LYS A 186 4.54 -6.62 -5.61
C LYS A 186 5.68 -5.80 -6.18
N THR A 187 6.34 -5.02 -5.33
CA THR A 187 7.54 -4.27 -5.71
C THR A 187 8.79 -5.06 -5.36
N THR A 188 9.55 -5.45 -6.38
CA THR A 188 10.83 -6.14 -6.23
C THR A 188 11.97 -5.15 -6.44
N ASN A 189 12.86 -5.06 -5.45
CA ASN A 189 14.09 -4.28 -5.54
C ASN A 189 15.19 -5.13 -6.16
N VAL A 190 15.58 -4.80 -7.39
CA VAL A 190 16.74 -5.41 -8.05
C VAL A 190 17.97 -4.60 -7.68
N PRO A 191 18.93 -5.16 -6.92
CA PRO A 191 20.09 -4.42 -6.47
C PRO A 191 21.02 -4.03 -7.63
N ALA A 192 21.77 -2.95 -7.43
CA ALA A 192 22.76 -2.53 -8.41
C ALA A 192 23.88 -3.58 -8.55
N VAL A 193 24.23 -3.93 -9.78
CA VAL A 193 25.39 -4.78 -10.05
C VAL A 193 26.64 -3.90 -10.02
N LYS A 194 27.54 -4.23 -9.10
CA LYS A 194 28.83 -3.57 -8.92
C LYS A 194 29.94 -4.53 -9.34
N VAL A 195 30.90 -4.04 -10.12
CA VAL A 195 32.13 -4.77 -10.42
C VAL A 195 33.30 -4.02 -9.84
N LYS A 196 34.32 -4.76 -9.40
CA LYS A 196 35.54 -4.20 -8.83
C LYS A 196 36.22 -3.29 -9.84
N ASP A 197 36.58 -2.09 -9.40
CA ASP A 197 37.26 -1.06 -10.21
C ASP A 197 38.29 -0.39 -9.30
N LYS A 198 39.54 -0.88 -9.36
CA LYS A 198 40.61 -0.37 -8.51
C LYS A 198 41.01 1.03 -8.99
N LYS A 199 40.58 2.05 -8.26
CA LYS A 199 41.05 3.43 -8.47
C LYS A 199 42.48 3.62 -8.01
N THR A 200 43.30 4.09 -8.93
CA THR A 200 44.69 4.50 -8.70
C THR A 200 44.76 5.75 -7.81
N THR A 201 45.92 6.00 -7.22
CA THR A 201 46.16 7.19 -6.39
C THR A 201 46.00 8.49 -7.19
N SER A 202 46.40 8.50 -8.47
CA SER A 202 46.26 9.65 -9.36
C SER A 202 44.78 9.98 -9.63
N GLU A 203 43.95 8.98 -9.88
CA GLU A 203 42.49 9.15 -10.05
C GLU A 203 41.82 9.68 -8.78
N LYS A 204 42.19 9.16 -7.60
CA LYS A 204 41.67 9.64 -6.31
C LYS A 204 42.04 11.11 -6.07
N LYS A 205 43.28 11.50 -6.34
CA LYS A 205 43.74 12.91 -6.27
C LYS A 205 42.97 13.80 -7.25
N ALA A 206 42.77 13.35 -8.49
CA ALA A 206 42.01 14.07 -9.49
C ALA A 206 40.52 14.25 -9.08
N ALA A 207 39.91 13.21 -8.51
CA ALA A 207 38.55 13.24 -7.98
C ALA A 207 38.42 14.25 -6.84
N LYS A 208 39.40 14.30 -5.92
CA LYS A 208 39.44 15.29 -4.83
C LYS A 208 39.56 16.72 -5.36
N LYS A 209 40.44 16.97 -6.33
CA LYS A 209 40.58 18.29 -6.98
C LYS A 209 39.24 18.74 -7.61
N LYS A 210 38.51 17.83 -8.27
CA LYS A 210 37.17 18.10 -8.82
C LYS A 210 36.13 18.38 -7.72
N TYR A 211 36.17 17.65 -6.60
CA TYR A 211 35.30 17.89 -5.44
C TYR A 211 35.53 19.29 -4.85
N ASP A 212 36.78 19.63 -4.55
CA ASP A 212 37.14 20.92 -3.95
C ASP A 212 36.72 22.09 -4.86
N LYS A 213 36.89 21.96 -6.18
CA LYS A 213 36.40 22.95 -7.18
C LYS A 213 34.88 23.11 -7.12
N ARG A 214 34.12 22.00 -7.01
CA ARG A 214 32.65 22.04 -6.91
C ARG A 214 32.18 22.70 -5.61
N ILE A 215 32.82 22.41 -4.48
CA ILE A 215 32.50 23.04 -3.19
C ILE A 215 32.79 24.55 -3.21
N LYS A 216 33.93 24.97 -3.77
CA LYS A 216 34.25 26.40 -3.96
C LYS A 216 33.20 27.11 -4.82
N ALA A 217 32.79 26.49 -5.94
CA ALA A 217 31.74 27.03 -6.79
C ALA A 217 30.37 27.12 -6.09
N ALA A 218 30.00 26.09 -5.31
CA ALA A 218 28.78 26.09 -4.51
C ALA A 218 28.78 27.20 -3.44
N LYS A 219 29.90 27.41 -2.73
CA LYS A 219 30.07 28.51 -1.77
C LYS A 219 29.96 29.88 -2.47
N LYS A 220 30.61 30.07 -3.62
CA LYS A 220 30.53 31.33 -4.40
C LYS A 220 29.09 31.63 -4.84
N SER A 221 28.37 30.63 -5.32
CA SER A 221 26.97 30.80 -5.74
C SER A 221 26.02 31.03 -4.56
N TYR A 222 26.26 30.40 -3.41
CA TYR A 222 25.51 30.69 -2.18
C TYR A 222 25.71 32.13 -1.70
N LYS A 223 26.95 32.62 -1.64
CA LYS A 223 27.25 34.03 -1.28
C LYS A 223 26.53 35.01 -2.21
N LYS A 224 26.57 34.78 -3.53
CA LYS A 224 25.85 35.61 -4.51
C LYS A 224 24.32 35.56 -4.30
N ALA A 225 23.77 34.40 -3.99
CA ALA A 225 22.34 34.24 -3.72
C ALA A 225 21.92 34.94 -2.42
N LEU A 226 22.75 34.89 -1.36
CA LEU A 226 22.50 35.63 -0.12
C LEU A 226 22.52 37.14 -0.33
N ALA A 227 23.49 37.66 -1.10
CA ALA A 227 23.55 39.09 -1.43
C ALA A 227 22.28 39.55 -2.18
N LYS A 228 21.79 38.73 -3.12
CA LYS A 228 20.52 39.01 -3.84
C LYS A 228 19.27 38.87 -2.97
N ALA A 229 19.31 38.03 -1.94
CA ALA A 229 18.17 37.78 -1.05
C ALA A 229 17.88 38.95 -0.09
N LYS A 230 18.87 39.83 0.18
CA LYS A 230 18.77 40.94 1.15
C LYS A 230 18.16 40.49 2.49
N SER A 231 17.06 41.09 2.94
CA SER A 231 16.35 40.75 4.19
C SER A 231 15.30 39.64 4.05
N SER A 232 15.03 39.15 2.84
CA SER A 232 13.96 38.17 2.61
C SER A 232 14.29 36.79 3.20
N LYS A 233 13.55 36.39 4.23
CA LYS A 233 13.69 35.09 4.92
C LYS A 233 13.49 33.90 3.97
N SER A 234 12.47 33.95 3.11
CA SER A 234 12.18 32.89 2.12
C SER A 234 13.31 32.72 1.10
N LYS A 235 13.85 33.83 0.56
CA LYS A 235 14.97 33.78 -0.40
C LYS A 235 16.27 33.27 0.25
N LYS A 236 16.55 33.63 1.51
CA LYS A 236 17.68 33.06 2.28
C LYS A 236 17.53 31.55 2.50
N ALA A 237 16.32 31.10 2.84
CA ALA A 237 16.03 29.67 3.02
C ALA A 237 16.22 28.88 1.71
N ALA A 238 15.70 29.41 0.59
CA ALA A 238 15.89 28.82 -0.74
C ALA A 238 17.38 28.73 -1.13
N ALA A 239 18.16 29.79 -0.88
CA ALA A 239 19.60 29.80 -1.12
C ALA A 239 20.33 28.73 -0.28
N LYS A 240 19.96 28.56 1.01
CA LYS A 240 20.52 27.53 1.89
C LYS A 240 20.17 26.13 1.38
N LYS A 241 18.91 25.87 1.02
CA LYS A 241 18.45 24.59 0.44
C LYS A 241 19.24 24.23 -0.83
N ALA A 242 19.41 25.19 -1.75
CA ALA A 242 20.19 25.01 -2.96
C ALA A 242 21.68 24.73 -2.68
N TYR A 243 22.27 25.40 -1.69
CA TYR A 243 23.66 25.15 -1.28
C TYR A 243 23.85 23.74 -0.70
N VAL A 244 22.97 23.32 0.20
CA VAL A 244 22.99 21.99 0.81
C VAL A 244 22.85 20.91 -0.27
N ALA A 245 21.91 21.07 -1.22
CA ALA A 245 21.74 20.16 -2.34
C ALA A 245 23.03 20.04 -3.18
N LYS A 246 23.64 21.17 -3.57
CA LYS A 246 24.91 21.18 -4.33
C LYS A 246 26.05 20.50 -3.58
N ARG A 247 26.16 20.70 -2.26
CA ARG A 247 27.15 20.04 -1.41
C ARG A 247 26.92 18.53 -1.35
N ALA A 248 25.68 18.09 -1.19
CA ALA A 248 25.30 16.67 -1.19
C ALA A 248 25.65 16.02 -2.54
N THR A 249 25.28 16.63 -3.67
CA THR A 249 25.64 16.14 -5.01
C THR A 249 27.15 16.07 -5.21
N ALA A 250 27.91 17.07 -4.75
CA ALA A 250 29.37 17.06 -4.86
C ALA A 250 29.98 15.91 -4.05
N LYS A 251 29.49 15.68 -2.82
CA LYS A 251 29.92 14.58 -1.95
C LYS A 251 29.60 13.22 -2.60
N ALA A 252 28.37 13.02 -3.07
CA ALA A 252 27.96 11.77 -3.74
C ALA A 252 28.83 11.47 -4.97
N LYS A 253 29.08 12.47 -5.83
CA LYS A 253 29.95 12.30 -7.00
C LYS A 253 31.41 12.01 -6.61
N TYR A 254 31.91 12.57 -5.52
CA TYR A 254 33.26 12.28 -5.03
C TYR A 254 33.34 10.86 -4.48
N SER A 255 32.43 10.48 -3.59
CA SER A 255 32.33 9.12 -3.03
C SER A 255 32.24 8.06 -4.12
N TYR A 256 31.44 8.29 -5.17
CA TYR A 256 31.39 7.41 -6.33
C TYR A 256 32.73 7.36 -7.11
N ALA A 257 33.35 8.52 -7.35
CA ALA A 257 34.60 8.59 -8.13
C ALA A 257 35.81 7.93 -7.44
N ILE A 258 35.79 7.82 -6.11
CA ILE A 258 36.84 7.14 -5.32
C ILE A 258 36.43 5.72 -4.91
N ALA A 259 35.21 5.30 -5.21
CA ALA A 259 34.73 3.97 -4.88
C ALA A 259 35.60 2.91 -5.58
N GLY A 260 35.91 1.82 -4.89
CA GLY A 260 36.65 0.68 -5.45
C GLY A 260 35.81 -0.19 -6.40
N TYR A 261 34.72 0.35 -6.93
CA TYR A 261 33.78 -0.35 -7.79
C TYR A 261 33.18 0.61 -8.82
N ARG A 262 32.78 0.05 -9.97
CA ARG A 262 31.90 0.72 -10.94
C ARG A 262 30.55 0.02 -10.94
N ILE A 263 29.48 0.81 -11.08
CA ILE A 263 28.13 0.28 -11.23
C ILE A 263 27.94 -0.05 -12.72
N VAL A 264 27.73 -1.33 -13.05
CA VAL A 264 27.49 -1.79 -14.43
C VAL A 264 26.00 -1.87 -14.76
N LYS A 265 25.18 -2.16 -13.76
CA LYS A 265 23.71 -2.05 -13.84
C LYS A 265 23.23 -1.30 -12.61
N LYS A 266 22.43 -0.26 -12.83
CA LYS A 266 21.82 0.50 -11.73
C LYS A 266 20.80 -0.38 -11.02
N ALA A 267 20.58 -0.10 -9.74
CA ALA A 267 19.44 -0.69 -9.05
C ALA A 267 18.17 -0.24 -9.75
N THR A 268 17.22 -1.15 -9.89
CA THR A 268 15.91 -0.90 -10.51
C THR A 268 14.83 -1.49 -9.64
N THR A 269 13.70 -0.82 -9.58
CA THR A 269 12.47 -1.34 -8.97
C THR A 269 11.61 -1.92 -10.09
N SER A 270 11.17 -3.16 -9.93
CA SER A 270 10.15 -3.75 -10.80
C SER A 270 8.86 -3.89 -9.98
N THR A 271 7.75 -3.41 -10.51
CA THR A 271 6.43 -3.57 -9.89
C THR A 271 5.61 -4.50 -10.75
N ASP A 272 5.26 -5.67 -10.22
CA ASP A 272 4.21 -6.53 -10.77
C ASP A 272 2.87 -6.01 -10.24
N SER A 273 1.92 -5.75 -11.12
CA SER A 273 0.59 -5.24 -10.79
C SER A 273 -0.45 -6.04 -11.54
N ARG A 274 -1.36 -6.70 -10.83
CA ARG A 274 -2.40 -7.55 -11.42
C ARG A 274 -3.77 -7.05 -11.00
N PRO A 275 -4.58 -6.53 -11.94
CA PRO A 275 -5.91 -6.06 -11.62
C PRO A 275 -6.82 -7.23 -11.20
N PHE A 276 -7.84 -6.94 -10.40
CA PHE A 276 -8.91 -7.87 -10.06
C PHE A 276 -10.24 -7.14 -9.92
N ALA A 277 -11.32 -7.91 -10.09
CA ALA A 277 -12.66 -7.53 -9.74
C ALA A 277 -13.33 -8.75 -9.10
N LEU A 278 -13.89 -8.57 -7.91
CA LEU A 278 -14.63 -9.57 -7.15
C LEU A 278 -16.09 -9.14 -7.06
N SER A 279 -16.98 -10.10 -7.18
CA SER A 279 -18.39 -10.00 -6.85
C SER A 279 -18.83 -11.33 -6.25
N LEU A 280 -19.91 -11.31 -5.47
CA LEU A 280 -20.52 -12.56 -5.04
C LEU A 280 -21.05 -13.34 -6.23
N GLU A 281 -20.99 -14.66 -6.10
CA GLU A 281 -21.71 -15.57 -6.98
C GLU A 281 -23.10 -15.76 -6.37
N LEU A 282 -24.14 -15.31 -7.09
CA LEU A 282 -25.51 -15.68 -6.74
C LEU A 282 -25.62 -17.19 -7.05
N LEU A 283 -25.60 -18.01 -6.00
CA LEU A 283 -25.85 -19.45 -6.09
C LEU A 283 -27.33 -19.72 -6.39
#